data_AF-A0A7Y3B0H1-F1
#
_entry.id   AF-A0A7Y3B0H1-F1
#
_cell.length_a   1.000
_cell.length_b   1.000
_cell.length_c   1.000
_cell.angle_alpha   90.00
_cell.angle_beta   90.00
_cell.angle_gamma   90.00
#
_symmetry.space_group_name_H-M   'P 1'
#
loop_
_entity.id
_entity.type
_entity.pdbx_description
1 polymer ?
#
loop_
_entity_poly.entity_id
_entity_poly.type
_entity_poly.pdbx_seq_one_letter_code
_entity_poly.pdbx_strand_id
1 'polypeptide(L)'
;MKQYEVTIANSDKTFIVKEGENILAAALRQGVMLPYSCKNGTCGSCKGMLISGAVHYPFHPPQALEQEEKDAGAALLCQAEPLGDVIVNVREIEAVRDIQVRMLPARVIEKEFLSDNVVRLVLCLPRAQRLQFLAGQYVDVLLEGGKRRAFSIASSPAREDEIELHIRHVEGGDFTGYVFDDLEVRGILRLEGPQGTFFVRHDHPERPMIMMGGGTGFAPLKSMVESLLEHGDRREIHLYWGARDTSELYLDHLPRQWAREHDHIHYRRAVSDPDASADSDVYRGLVHEAVVNNHPDLGGYDVYMSGPPAMIDAAKSAFLACGLPEERLFYDSFEFGLDVPVQVLKQPH
;
A
#
# COMPACT_ATOMS: atom_id res chain seq x y z
N MET A 1 -18.00 24.69 -16.45
CA MET A 1 -17.06 24.09 -15.49
C MET A 1 -15.70 24.68 -15.73
N LYS A 2 -15.08 25.22 -14.69
CA LYS A 2 -13.70 25.66 -14.76
C LYS A 2 -12.78 24.45 -14.93
N GLN A 3 -11.64 24.69 -15.57
CA GLN A 3 -10.59 23.70 -15.76
C GLN A 3 -9.27 24.41 -15.50
N TYR A 4 -8.34 23.70 -14.90
CA TYR A 4 -7.02 24.19 -14.57
C TYR A 4 -5.98 23.24 -15.13
N GLU A 5 -4.88 23.79 -15.61
CA GLU A 5 -3.74 23.02 -16.09
C GLU A 5 -2.79 22.71 -14.94
N VAL A 6 -2.39 21.44 -14.84
CA VAL A 6 -1.33 21.00 -13.94
C VAL A 6 -0.12 20.58 -14.77
N THR A 7 1.03 21.17 -14.49
CA THR A 7 2.32 20.78 -15.10
C THR A 7 3.18 20.02 -14.08
N ILE A 8 3.74 18.88 -14.49
CA ILE A 8 4.74 18.17 -13.69
C ILE A 8 6.12 18.81 -13.93
N ALA A 9 6.73 19.35 -12.88
CA ALA A 9 8.07 19.94 -12.97
C ALA A 9 9.10 18.90 -13.42
N ASN A 10 10.04 19.31 -14.26
CA ASN A 10 11.09 18.44 -14.83
C ASN A 10 10.53 17.29 -15.70
N SER A 11 9.31 17.43 -16.20
CA SER A 11 8.64 16.54 -17.15
C SER A 11 7.94 17.40 -18.21
N ASP A 12 7.74 16.84 -19.40
CA ASP A 12 6.96 17.49 -20.47
C ASP A 12 5.45 17.23 -20.32
N LYS A 13 5.00 16.64 -19.20
CA LYS A 13 3.61 16.24 -19.01
C LYS A 13 2.78 17.34 -18.35
N THR A 14 1.67 17.64 -19.01
CA THR A 14 0.58 18.46 -18.48
C THR A 14 -0.73 17.67 -18.53
N PHE A 15 -1.64 17.99 -17.62
CA PHE A 15 -2.97 17.40 -17.60
C PHE A 15 -4.01 18.36 -17.04
N ILE A 16 -5.27 18.13 -17.42
CA ILE A 16 -6.38 19.01 -17.07
C ILE A 16 -7.13 18.51 -15.85
N VAL A 17 -7.23 19.34 -14.83
CA VAL A 17 -8.06 19.12 -13.65
C VAL A 17 -9.39 19.85 -13.81
N LYS A 18 -10.50 19.13 -13.68
CA LYS A 18 -11.84 19.73 -13.70
C LYS A 18 -12.17 20.31 -12.33
N GLU A 19 -13.02 21.35 -12.32
CA GLU A 19 -13.61 21.86 -11.08
C GLU A 19 -14.23 20.73 -10.24
N GLY A 20 -13.86 20.62 -8.96
CA GLY A 20 -14.28 19.54 -8.05
C GLY A 20 -13.50 18.23 -8.18
N GLU A 21 -12.42 18.19 -8.97
CA GLU A 21 -11.54 17.03 -9.13
C GLU A 21 -10.19 17.31 -8.44
N ASN A 22 -9.66 16.34 -7.70
CA ASN A 22 -8.32 16.46 -7.12
C ASN A 22 -7.23 16.14 -8.17
N ILE A 23 -6.02 16.65 -7.94
CA ILE A 23 -4.88 16.53 -8.85
C ILE A 23 -4.56 15.06 -9.19
N LEU A 24 -4.54 14.16 -8.19
CA LEU A 24 -4.24 12.74 -8.41
C LEU A 24 -5.29 12.06 -9.30
N ALA A 25 -6.58 12.30 -9.04
CA ALA A 25 -7.67 11.72 -9.83
C ALA A 25 -7.59 12.16 -11.30
N ALA A 26 -7.33 13.45 -11.53
CA ALA A 26 -7.15 14.01 -12.86
C ALA A 26 -5.93 13.43 -13.59
N ALA A 27 -4.82 13.25 -12.87
CA ALA A 27 -3.59 12.65 -13.40
C ALA A 27 -3.83 11.20 -13.85
N LEU A 28 -4.37 10.36 -12.96
CA LEU A 28 -4.66 8.95 -13.25
C LEU A 28 -5.66 8.79 -14.40
N ARG A 29 -6.70 9.64 -14.46
CA ARG A 29 -7.67 9.67 -15.57
C ARG A 29 -7.02 9.96 -16.92
N GLN A 30 -5.90 10.67 -16.95
CA GLN A 30 -5.18 11.06 -18.16
C GLN A 30 -3.90 10.24 -18.39
N GLY A 31 -3.72 9.15 -17.64
CA GLY A 31 -2.56 8.25 -17.81
C GLY A 31 -1.25 8.81 -17.26
N VAL A 32 -1.31 9.85 -16.42
CA VAL A 32 -0.16 10.37 -15.67
C VAL A 32 -0.13 9.66 -14.32
N MET A 33 0.81 8.74 -14.18
CA MET A 33 0.90 7.86 -13.00
C MET A 33 1.75 8.52 -11.92
N LEU A 34 1.07 9.06 -10.91
CA LEU A 34 1.70 9.66 -9.73
C LEU A 34 1.73 8.67 -8.55
N PRO A 35 2.59 8.88 -7.55
CA PRO A 35 2.63 8.03 -6.36
C PRO A 35 1.35 8.15 -5.54
N TYR A 36 0.81 7.03 -5.06
CA TYR A 36 -0.34 6.99 -4.14
C TYR A 36 -0.50 5.62 -3.46
N SER A 37 -1.25 5.64 -2.35
CA SER A 37 -1.69 4.47 -1.56
C SER A 37 -3.18 4.65 -1.18
N CYS A 38 -3.51 5.31 -0.07
CA CYS A 38 -4.88 5.39 0.50
C CYS A 38 -5.92 6.21 -0.29
N LYS A 39 -5.50 7.20 -1.10
CA LYS A 39 -6.36 8.21 -1.77
C LYS A 39 -7.30 9.04 -0.85
N ASN A 40 -7.09 9.07 0.46
CA ASN A 40 -7.94 9.80 1.41
C ASN A 40 -7.17 10.80 2.31
N GLY A 41 -5.87 11.02 2.05
CA GLY A 41 -5.06 12.04 2.74
C GLY A 41 -4.33 11.58 4.00
N THR A 42 -4.31 10.28 4.32
CA THR A 42 -3.80 9.78 5.60
C THR A 42 -2.47 9.01 5.50
N CYS A 43 -2.08 8.55 4.31
CA CYS A 43 -0.77 7.91 4.10
C CYS A 43 0.36 8.89 3.76
N GLY A 44 0.07 10.02 3.12
CA GLY A 44 1.11 10.93 2.60
C GLY A 44 1.88 10.45 1.35
N SER A 45 1.65 9.23 0.83
CA SER A 45 2.40 8.71 -0.34
C SER A 45 2.21 9.55 -1.62
N CYS A 46 1.12 10.31 -1.73
CA CYS A 46 0.85 11.22 -2.86
C CYS A 46 1.43 12.63 -2.68
N LYS A 47 2.35 12.81 -1.72
CA LYS A 47 2.96 14.10 -1.45
C LYS A 47 3.79 14.56 -2.65
N GLY A 48 3.57 15.80 -3.06
CA GLY A 48 4.35 16.51 -4.06
C GLY A 48 4.64 17.93 -3.59
N MET A 49 5.52 18.63 -4.31
CA MET A 49 5.89 20.01 -3.99
C MET A 49 5.24 20.99 -4.96
N LEU A 50 4.47 21.96 -4.45
CA LEU A 50 3.96 23.06 -5.27
C LEU A 50 5.11 24.02 -5.60
N ILE A 51 5.43 24.12 -6.88
CA ILE A 51 6.41 25.07 -7.42
C ILE A 51 5.72 26.41 -7.76
N SER A 52 4.47 26.35 -8.21
CA SER A 52 3.67 27.53 -8.55
C SER A 52 2.17 27.26 -8.39
N GLY A 53 1.41 28.31 -8.11
CA GLY A 53 -0.04 28.30 -7.94
C GLY A 53 -0.48 27.91 -6.52
N ALA A 54 -1.76 27.61 -6.35
CA ALA A 54 -2.35 27.30 -5.05
C ALA A 54 -3.40 26.20 -5.15
N VAL A 55 -3.56 25.46 -4.06
CA VAL A 55 -4.55 24.39 -3.91
C VAL A 55 -5.37 24.58 -2.64
N HIS A 56 -6.53 23.95 -2.56
CA HIS A 56 -7.32 23.83 -1.33
C HIS A 56 -7.75 22.39 -1.08
N TYR A 57 -8.25 22.14 0.13
CA TYR A 57 -8.72 20.84 0.60
C TYR A 57 -10.20 20.96 1.02
N PRO A 58 -11.16 20.72 0.11
CA PRO A 58 -12.56 21.08 0.37
C PRO A 58 -13.31 20.16 1.33
N PHE A 59 -12.85 18.93 1.52
CA PHE A 59 -13.59 17.92 2.29
C PHE A 59 -13.04 17.75 3.70
N HIS A 60 -11.77 17.35 3.81
CA HIS A 60 -11.11 17.05 5.08
C HIS A 60 -9.69 17.61 5.06
N PRO A 61 -9.14 18.03 6.23
CA PRO A 61 -7.75 18.42 6.30
C PRO A 61 -6.84 17.22 5.98
N PRO A 62 -5.74 17.44 5.23
CA PRO A 62 -4.77 16.38 4.95
C PRO A 62 -4.04 16.02 6.24
N GLN A 63 -4.29 14.83 6.77
CA GLN A 63 -3.75 14.39 8.06
C GLN A 63 -2.26 14.05 7.97
N ALA A 64 -1.81 13.48 6.85
CA ALA A 64 -0.40 13.14 6.61
C ALA A 64 0.43 14.33 6.06
N LEU A 65 0.04 15.55 6.40
CA LEU A 65 0.68 16.77 5.94
C LEU A 65 0.76 17.77 7.08
N GLU A 66 1.94 17.87 7.67
CA GLU A 66 2.23 18.77 8.79
C GLU A 66 2.19 20.23 8.35
N GLN A 67 2.08 21.16 9.31
CA GLN A 67 1.95 22.58 8.98
C GLN A 67 3.25 23.12 8.37
N GLU A 68 4.40 22.70 8.91
CA GLU A 68 5.73 23.06 8.42
C GLU A 68 5.93 22.60 6.97
N GLU A 69 5.44 21.41 6.62
CA GLU A 69 5.49 20.90 5.25
C GLU A 69 4.60 21.71 4.30
N LYS A 70 3.38 22.10 4.74
CA LYS A 70 2.49 22.98 3.97
C LYS A 70 3.14 24.33 3.71
N ASP A 71 3.77 24.90 4.73
CA ASP A 71 4.45 26.19 4.65
C ASP A 71 5.68 26.12 3.72
N ALA A 72 6.33 24.95 3.64
CA ALA A 72 7.36 24.64 2.66
C ALA A 72 6.83 24.34 1.25
N GLY A 73 5.51 24.39 1.03
CA GLY A 73 4.85 24.21 -0.26
C GLY A 73 4.37 22.78 -0.56
N ALA A 74 4.42 21.86 0.40
CA ALA A 74 4.04 20.47 0.17
C ALA A 74 2.51 20.33 0.06
N ALA A 75 2.06 19.41 -0.80
CA ALA A 75 0.64 19.15 -1.01
C ALA A 75 0.36 17.65 -1.14
N LEU A 76 -0.77 17.19 -0.60
CA LEU A 76 -1.27 15.83 -0.84
C LEU A 76 -2.16 15.83 -2.08
N LEU A 77 -1.62 15.38 -3.21
CA LEU A 77 -2.27 15.47 -4.51
C LEU A 77 -3.60 14.69 -4.59
N CYS A 78 -3.83 13.72 -3.69
CA CYS A 78 -5.09 12.97 -3.62
C CYS A 78 -6.27 13.73 -3.02
N GLN A 79 -6.02 14.86 -2.35
CA GLN A 79 -7.07 15.73 -1.79
C GLN A 79 -6.97 17.17 -2.29
N ALA A 80 -5.84 17.56 -2.88
CA ALA A 80 -5.61 18.91 -3.37
C ALA A 80 -6.44 19.19 -4.63
N GLU A 81 -7.31 20.20 -4.54
CA GLU A 81 -7.99 20.79 -5.70
C GLU A 81 -7.31 22.12 -6.07
N PRO A 82 -6.94 22.33 -7.35
CA PRO A 82 -6.28 23.56 -7.78
C PRO A 82 -7.23 24.76 -7.77
N LEU A 83 -6.74 25.92 -7.32
CA LEU A 83 -7.43 27.22 -7.39
C LEU A 83 -7.14 27.99 -8.69
N GLY A 84 -6.26 27.45 -9.52
CA GLY A 84 -5.72 28.03 -10.75
C GLY A 84 -4.75 27.03 -11.39
N ASP A 85 -4.05 27.42 -12.45
CA ASP A 85 -2.99 26.58 -13.02
C ASP A 85 -1.86 26.40 -11.98
N VAL A 86 -1.35 25.17 -11.87
CA VAL A 86 -0.32 24.82 -10.88
C VAL A 86 0.84 24.06 -11.51
N ILE A 87 2.03 24.23 -10.93
CA ILE A 87 3.21 23.42 -11.26
C ILE A 87 3.57 22.62 -10.01
N VAL A 88 3.65 21.30 -10.16
CA VAL A 88 3.98 20.38 -9.06
C VAL A 88 5.25 19.59 -9.38
N ASN A 89 6.20 19.54 -8.46
CA ASN A 89 7.32 18.61 -8.53
C ASN A 89 6.93 17.32 -7.80
N VAL A 90 6.80 16.24 -8.57
CA VAL A 90 6.45 14.90 -8.09
C VAL A 90 7.01 13.86 -9.06
N ARG A 91 7.52 12.75 -8.52
CA ARG A 91 8.10 11.67 -9.34
C ARG A 91 7.00 10.87 -10.03
N GLU A 92 7.10 10.73 -11.34
CA GLU A 92 6.23 9.86 -12.11
C GLU A 92 6.61 8.38 -11.97
N ILE A 93 5.63 7.49 -12.11
CA ILE A 93 5.81 6.05 -11.98
C ILE A 93 5.48 5.36 -13.31
N GLU A 94 6.47 5.32 -14.20
CA GLU A 94 6.29 4.77 -15.55
C GLU A 94 5.95 3.28 -15.57
N ALA A 95 6.44 2.51 -14.59
CA ALA A 95 6.27 1.05 -14.53
C ALA A 95 4.79 0.60 -14.46
N VAL A 96 3.88 1.47 -14.04
CA VAL A 96 2.43 1.16 -13.97
C VAL A 96 1.62 1.80 -15.09
N ARG A 97 2.26 2.53 -16.02
CA ARG A 97 1.58 3.28 -17.08
C ARG A 97 0.74 2.41 -18.00
N ASP A 98 1.26 1.23 -18.36
CA ASP A 98 0.60 0.33 -19.32
C ASP A 98 -0.33 -0.69 -18.64
N ILE A 99 -0.42 -0.66 -17.31
CA ILE A 99 -1.28 -1.55 -16.54
C ILE A 99 -2.70 -0.99 -16.50
N GLN A 100 -3.64 -1.71 -17.10
CA GLN A 100 -5.04 -1.26 -17.16
C GLN A 100 -5.81 -1.63 -15.89
N VAL A 101 -6.42 -0.61 -15.26
CA VAL A 101 -7.41 -0.82 -14.20
C VAL A 101 -8.70 -1.37 -14.80
N ARG A 102 -9.21 -2.47 -14.25
CA ARG A 102 -10.42 -3.15 -14.69
C ARG A 102 -11.38 -3.36 -13.52
N MET A 103 -12.67 -3.38 -13.84
CA MET A 103 -13.68 -3.94 -12.95
C MET A 103 -13.97 -5.38 -13.37
N LEU A 104 -13.80 -6.33 -12.45
CA LEU A 104 -14.00 -7.74 -12.73
C LEU A 104 -14.74 -8.45 -11.58
N PRO A 105 -15.65 -9.39 -11.89
CA PRO A 105 -16.17 -10.30 -10.87
C PRO A 105 -15.09 -11.33 -10.52
N ALA A 106 -14.94 -11.65 -9.24
CA ALA A 106 -14.03 -12.67 -8.76
C ALA A 106 -14.77 -13.62 -7.83
N ARG A 107 -14.58 -14.93 -8.03
CA ARG A 107 -15.28 -15.96 -7.26
C ARG A 107 -14.39 -16.47 -6.15
N VAL A 108 -14.89 -16.49 -4.92
CA VAL A 108 -14.20 -17.11 -3.79
C VAL A 108 -14.08 -18.61 -4.05
N ILE A 109 -12.86 -19.11 -4.15
CA ILE A 109 -12.58 -20.54 -4.32
C ILE A 109 -12.02 -21.17 -3.04
N GLU A 110 -11.37 -20.38 -2.19
CA GLU A 110 -10.92 -20.78 -0.86
C GLU A 110 -11.19 -19.66 0.15
N LYS A 111 -11.59 -20.04 1.36
CA LYS A 111 -11.71 -19.20 2.55
C LYS A 111 -11.12 -19.97 3.72
N GLU A 112 -10.10 -19.41 4.36
CA GLU A 112 -9.36 -20.04 5.45
C GLU A 112 -9.09 -19.02 6.56
N PHE A 113 -9.33 -19.40 7.81
CA PHE A 113 -8.94 -18.58 8.96
C PHE A 113 -7.47 -18.83 9.27
N LEU A 114 -6.63 -17.81 9.07
CA LEU A 114 -5.20 -17.86 9.38
C LEU A 114 -4.93 -17.56 10.87
N SER A 115 -5.84 -16.80 11.50
CA SER A 115 -5.91 -16.54 12.94
C SER A 115 -7.35 -16.22 13.33
N ASP A 116 -7.58 -15.95 14.61
CA ASP A 116 -8.90 -15.54 15.13
C ASP A 116 -9.44 -14.25 14.49
N ASN A 117 -8.57 -13.44 13.89
CA ASN A 117 -8.90 -12.14 13.32
C ASN A 117 -8.39 -11.92 11.89
N VAL A 118 -7.87 -12.94 11.20
CA VAL A 118 -7.42 -12.84 9.81
C VAL A 118 -7.94 -14.01 8.98
N VAL A 119 -8.60 -13.69 7.87
CA VAL A 119 -9.08 -14.64 6.87
C VAL A 119 -8.27 -14.49 5.57
N ARG A 120 -7.80 -15.61 5.03
CA ARG A 120 -7.29 -15.75 3.68
C ARG A 120 -8.44 -16.02 2.71
N LEU A 121 -8.56 -15.21 1.68
CA LEU A 121 -9.44 -15.48 0.55
C LEU A 121 -8.59 -15.73 -0.70
N VAL A 122 -8.88 -16.82 -1.41
CA VAL A 122 -8.40 -17.02 -2.78
C VAL A 122 -9.56 -16.78 -3.74
N LEU A 123 -9.35 -15.84 -4.68
CA LEU A 123 -10.34 -15.36 -5.60
C LEU A 123 -9.96 -15.76 -7.03
N CYS A 124 -10.76 -16.63 -7.65
CA CYS A 124 -10.62 -17.00 -9.06
C CYS A 124 -11.12 -15.85 -9.94
N LEU A 125 -10.26 -15.41 -10.86
CA LEU A 125 -10.53 -14.37 -11.84
C LEU A 125 -11.15 -14.95 -13.12
N PRO A 126 -11.88 -14.17 -13.93
CA PRO A 126 -12.42 -14.65 -15.19
C PRO A 126 -11.30 -14.91 -16.20
N ARG A 127 -11.21 -16.13 -16.75
CA ARG A 127 -10.16 -16.53 -17.73
C ARG A 127 -10.00 -15.58 -18.94
N ALA A 128 -11.09 -14.94 -19.37
CA ALA A 128 -11.07 -14.01 -20.50
C ALA A 128 -10.52 -12.62 -20.14
N GLN A 129 -10.31 -12.35 -18.85
CA GLN A 129 -9.88 -11.05 -18.32
C GLN A 129 -8.68 -11.26 -17.40
N ARG A 130 -7.49 -11.06 -17.95
CA ARG A 130 -6.26 -11.08 -17.14
C ARG A 130 -6.16 -9.79 -16.32
N LEU A 131 -5.99 -9.94 -15.02
CA LEU A 131 -5.59 -8.85 -14.13
C LEU A 131 -4.06 -8.80 -14.11
N GLN A 132 -3.46 -7.91 -14.89
CA GLN A 132 -2.03 -7.62 -14.78
C GLN A 132 -1.81 -6.71 -13.58
N PHE A 133 -0.84 -7.00 -12.73
CA PHE A 133 -0.47 -6.18 -11.58
C PHE A 133 1.00 -6.37 -11.23
N LEU A 134 1.57 -5.43 -10.48
CA LEU A 134 2.89 -5.54 -9.87
C LEU A 134 2.76 -5.99 -8.42
N ALA A 135 3.68 -6.84 -7.97
CA ALA A 135 3.68 -7.37 -6.61
C ALA A 135 3.71 -6.24 -5.56
N GLY A 136 2.71 -6.24 -4.67
CA GLY A 136 2.45 -5.18 -3.68
C GLY A 136 1.32 -4.21 -4.04
N GLN A 137 0.77 -4.28 -5.26
CA GLN A 137 -0.46 -3.56 -5.61
C GLN A 137 -1.70 -4.16 -4.91
N TYR A 138 -2.78 -3.38 -4.92
CA TYR A 138 -4.04 -3.74 -4.27
C TYR A 138 -5.23 -3.73 -5.24
N VAL A 139 -6.36 -4.29 -4.80
CA VAL A 139 -7.67 -4.17 -5.46
C VAL A 139 -8.66 -3.50 -4.52
N ASP A 140 -9.59 -2.73 -5.06
CA ASP A 140 -10.77 -2.29 -4.34
C ASP A 140 -11.87 -3.34 -4.47
N VAL A 141 -12.37 -3.85 -3.34
CA VAL A 141 -13.62 -4.60 -3.30
C VAL A 141 -14.78 -3.58 -3.33
N LEU A 142 -15.66 -3.75 -4.31
CA LEU A 142 -16.82 -2.89 -4.54
C LEU A 142 -18.02 -3.39 -3.73
N LEU A 143 -18.53 -2.53 -2.85
CA LEU A 143 -19.63 -2.83 -1.93
C LEU A 143 -20.91 -2.09 -2.34
N GLU A 144 -22.01 -2.43 -1.67
CA GLU A 144 -23.27 -1.71 -1.82
C GLU A 144 -23.16 -0.24 -1.41
N GLY A 145 -24.05 0.59 -1.97
CA GLY A 145 -23.96 2.05 -1.83
C GLY A 145 -22.69 2.62 -2.46
N GLY A 146 -21.99 1.81 -3.28
CA GLY A 146 -20.70 2.02 -3.96
C GLY A 146 -19.52 2.35 -3.05
N LYS A 147 -19.63 2.00 -1.76
CA LYS A 147 -18.47 2.00 -0.85
C LYS A 147 -17.38 1.10 -1.45
N ARG A 148 -16.11 1.43 -1.20
CA ARG A 148 -14.96 0.63 -1.64
C ARG A 148 -14.12 0.23 -0.43
N ARG A 149 -13.43 -0.90 -0.53
CA ARG A 149 -12.39 -1.30 0.43
C ARG A 149 -11.17 -1.86 -0.27
N ALA A 150 -10.03 -1.23 -0.01
CA ALA A 150 -8.75 -1.62 -0.56
C ALA A 150 -8.19 -2.84 0.19
N PHE A 151 -7.77 -3.86 -0.55
CA PHE A 151 -7.03 -5.01 -0.03
C PHE A 151 -5.83 -5.29 -0.92
N SER A 152 -4.64 -5.30 -0.32
CA SER A 152 -3.42 -5.66 -1.02
C SER A 152 -3.47 -7.11 -1.50
N ILE A 153 -2.97 -7.33 -2.72
CA ILE A 153 -2.85 -8.67 -3.30
C ILE A 153 -1.67 -9.37 -2.62
N ALA A 154 -1.93 -10.53 -2.02
CA ALA A 154 -0.96 -11.32 -1.26
C ALA A 154 -0.27 -12.42 -2.08
N SER A 155 -0.79 -12.71 -3.27
CA SER A 155 -0.20 -13.67 -4.21
C SER A 155 0.79 -13.00 -5.16
N SER A 156 1.76 -13.77 -5.66
CA SER A 156 2.59 -13.34 -6.79
C SER A 156 1.78 -13.05 -8.07
N PRO A 157 2.18 -12.05 -8.89
CA PRO A 157 1.66 -11.83 -10.24
C PRO A 157 1.82 -13.03 -11.21
N ALA A 158 2.65 -14.02 -10.90
CA ALA A 158 2.76 -15.24 -11.70
C ALA A 158 1.50 -16.13 -11.62
N ARG A 159 0.66 -15.95 -10.59
CA ARG A 159 -0.66 -16.59 -10.49
C ARG A 159 -1.68 -15.80 -11.31
N GLU A 160 -1.80 -16.13 -12.60
CA GLU A 160 -2.60 -15.33 -13.54
C GLU A 160 -4.12 -15.51 -13.38
N ASP A 161 -4.58 -16.67 -12.90
CA ASP A 161 -6.00 -17.05 -12.84
C ASP A 161 -6.66 -16.73 -11.48
N GLU A 162 -5.88 -16.32 -10.49
CA GLU A 162 -6.37 -16.12 -9.13
C GLU A 162 -5.52 -15.11 -8.35
N ILE A 163 -6.15 -14.45 -7.39
CA ILE A 163 -5.45 -13.61 -6.42
C ILE A 163 -5.76 -14.05 -4.99
N GLU A 164 -4.81 -13.79 -4.10
CA GLU A 164 -4.96 -14.03 -2.67
C GLU A 164 -5.10 -12.71 -1.91
N LEU A 165 -6.00 -12.64 -0.93
CA LEU A 165 -6.17 -11.48 -0.04
C LEU A 165 -6.11 -11.94 1.42
N HIS A 166 -5.47 -11.14 2.28
CA HIS A 166 -5.53 -11.32 3.73
C HIS A 166 -6.41 -10.25 4.36
N ILE A 167 -7.53 -10.66 4.95
CA ILE A 167 -8.58 -9.76 5.44
C ILE A 167 -8.59 -9.83 6.97
N ARG A 168 -8.21 -8.72 7.61
CA ARG A 168 -8.32 -8.56 9.06
C ARG A 168 -9.75 -8.19 9.43
N HIS A 169 -10.28 -8.79 10.49
CA HIS A 169 -11.56 -8.39 11.05
C HIS A 169 -11.46 -6.98 11.68
N VAL A 170 -12.38 -6.09 11.29
CA VAL A 170 -12.53 -4.76 11.89
C VAL A 170 -13.89 -4.73 12.59
N GLU A 171 -13.88 -4.46 13.89
CA GLU A 171 -15.10 -4.34 14.68
C GLU A 171 -16.00 -3.21 14.11
N GLY A 172 -17.27 -3.54 13.86
CA GLY A 172 -18.22 -2.61 13.23
C GLY A 172 -17.98 -2.37 11.73
N GLY A 173 -17.06 -3.09 11.08
CA GLY A 173 -16.83 -2.99 9.64
C GLY A 173 -17.79 -3.86 8.84
N ASP A 174 -18.66 -3.23 8.02
CA ASP A 174 -19.66 -3.90 7.17
C ASP A 174 -19.07 -5.08 6.37
N PHE A 175 -18.01 -4.82 5.60
CA PHE A 175 -17.44 -5.84 4.71
C PHE A 175 -16.65 -6.91 5.45
N THR A 176 -15.85 -6.53 6.45
CA THR A 176 -15.03 -7.52 7.18
C THR A 176 -15.90 -8.42 8.05
N GLY A 177 -17.00 -7.91 8.62
CA GLY A 177 -18.01 -8.74 9.28
C GLY A 177 -18.64 -9.72 8.30
N TYR A 178 -19.12 -9.23 7.14
CA TYR A 178 -19.64 -10.10 6.07
C TYR A 178 -18.63 -11.19 5.65
N VAL A 179 -17.35 -10.86 5.49
CA VAL A 179 -16.31 -11.84 5.15
C VAL A 179 -16.19 -12.93 6.21
N PHE A 180 -16.28 -12.58 7.50
CA PHE A 180 -16.11 -13.54 8.59
C PHE A 180 -17.36 -14.40 8.77
N ASP A 181 -18.53 -13.77 8.80
CA ASP A 181 -19.78 -14.38 9.25
C ASP A 181 -20.58 -15.04 8.11
N ASP A 182 -20.65 -14.41 6.94
CA ASP A 182 -21.64 -14.75 5.90
C ASP A 182 -21.03 -15.19 4.55
N LEU A 183 -19.84 -14.70 4.21
CA LEU A 183 -19.21 -14.99 2.93
C LEU A 183 -18.77 -16.47 2.88
N GLU A 184 -19.37 -17.22 1.98
CA GLU A 184 -19.02 -18.61 1.71
C GLU A 184 -18.17 -18.77 0.45
N VAL A 185 -17.50 -19.93 0.35
CA VAL A 185 -16.88 -20.37 -0.90
C VAL A 185 -17.96 -20.42 -1.99
N ARG A 186 -17.59 -20.01 -3.22
CA ARG A 186 -18.46 -19.72 -4.37
C ARG A 186 -19.15 -18.35 -4.34
N GLY A 187 -19.04 -17.59 -3.24
CA GLY A 187 -19.41 -16.18 -3.20
C GLY A 187 -18.70 -15.39 -4.30
N ILE A 188 -19.35 -14.33 -4.79
CA ILE A 188 -18.81 -13.49 -5.86
C ILE A 188 -18.57 -12.09 -5.31
N LEU A 189 -17.33 -11.63 -5.40
CA LEU A 189 -16.94 -10.26 -5.11
C LEU A 189 -16.76 -9.50 -6.43
N ARG A 190 -17.00 -8.19 -6.41
CA ARG A 190 -16.63 -7.30 -7.52
C ARG A 190 -15.38 -6.55 -7.13
N LEU A 191 -14.38 -6.58 -8.00
CA LEU A 191 -13.09 -5.95 -7.77
C LEU A 191 -12.87 -4.83 -8.79
N GLU A 192 -12.16 -3.79 -8.39
CA GLU A 192 -11.60 -2.75 -9.26
C GLU A 192 -10.08 -2.67 -9.02
N GLY A 193 -9.28 -2.94 -10.05
CA GLY A 193 -7.83 -2.90 -9.91
C GLY A 193 -7.03 -3.33 -11.15
N PRO A 194 -5.69 -3.38 -11.04
CA PRO A 194 -4.95 -3.11 -9.81
C PRO A 194 -4.88 -1.61 -9.50
N GLN A 195 -4.52 -1.29 -8.27
CA GLN A 195 -4.30 0.06 -7.78
C GLN A 195 -3.01 0.09 -6.96
N GLY A 196 -2.50 1.29 -6.73
CA GLY A 196 -1.36 1.54 -5.85
C GLY A 196 -0.02 1.50 -6.57
N THR A 197 0.97 2.03 -5.88
CA THR A 197 2.33 2.26 -6.40
C THR A 197 3.42 1.68 -5.49
N PHE A 198 2.99 0.87 -4.51
CA PHE A 198 3.83 0.13 -3.58
C PHE A 198 4.25 -1.19 -4.22
N PHE A 199 5.41 -1.20 -4.88
CA PHE A 199 5.99 -2.38 -5.53
C PHE A 199 7.51 -2.23 -5.57
N VAL A 200 8.23 -3.34 -5.70
CA VAL A 200 9.69 -3.33 -5.71
C VAL A 200 10.22 -2.55 -6.91
N ARG A 201 11.15 -1.61 -6.67
CA ARG A 201 11.88 -0.92 -7.72
C ARG A 201 13.04 -1.81 -8.21
N HIS A 202 13.28 -1.80 -9.53
CA HIS A 202 14.27 -2.64 -10.21
C HIS A 202 15.35 -1.81 -10.93
N ASP A 203 15.39 -0.49 -10.69
CA ASP A 203 16.41 0.42 -11.20
C ASP A 203 17.80 0.13 -10.61
N HIS A 204 17.86 -0.44 -9.41
CA HIS A 204 19.10 -0.77 -8.71
C HIS A 204 19.07 -2.19 -8.11
N PRO A 205 19.18 -3.23 -8.96
CA PRO A 205 19.05 -4.63 -8.54
C PRO A 205 20.22 -5.13 -7.68
N GLU A 206 21.23 -4.31 -7.42
CA GLU A 206 22.34 -4.60 -6.52
C GLU A 206 22.08 -4.22 -5.05
N ARG A 207 21.08 -3.38 -4.79
CA ARG A 207 20.86 -2.84 -3.44
C ARG A 207 20.11 -3.84 -2.56
N PRO A 208 20.53 -4.00 -1.29
CA PRO A 208 19.78 -4.78 -0.31
C PRO A 208 18.46 -4.08 0.04
N MET A 209 17.47 -4.88 0.41
CA MET A 209 16.13 -4.41 0.72
C MET A 209 15.77 -4.71 2.17
N ILE A 210 15.11 -3.76 2.84
CA ILE A 210 14.43 -4.02 4.11
C ILE A 210 12.93 -3.97 3.84
N MET A 211 12.23 -5.04 4.19
CA MET A 211 10.78 -5.16 4.09
C MET A 211 10.20 -5.20 5.51
N MET A 212 9.31 -4.28 5.86
CA MET A 212 8.76 -4.16 7.22
C MET A 212 7.22 -4.20 7.21
N GLY A 213 6.65 -5.26 7.77
CA GLY A 213 5.20 -5.48 7.84
C GLY A 213 4.64 -5.34 9.24
N GLY A 214 3.42 -4.82 9.37
CA GLY A 214 2.62 -4.83 10.60
C GLY A 214 1.26 -5.51 10.39
N GLY A 215 0.96 -6.57 11.15
CA GLY A 215 -0.30 -7.30 11.02
C GLY A 215 -0.55 -7.80 9.58
N THR A 216 -1.68 -7.43 8.97
CA THR A 216 -1.99 -7.78 7.56
C THR A 216 -1.16 -7.01 6.53
N GLY A 217 -0.32 -6.06 6.94
CA GLY A 217 0.71 -5.47 6.09
C GLY A 217 1.74 -6.49 5.56
N PHE A 218 1.74 -7.72 6.08
CA PHE A 218 2.46 -8.83 5.48
C PHE A 218 1.94 -9.24 4.09
N ALA A 219 0.65 -9.02 3.77
CA ALA A 219 0.08 -9.40 2.47
C ALA A 219 0.85 -8.87 1.26
N PRO A 220 1.04 -7.54 1.08
CA PRO A 220 1.79 -7.04 -0.07
C PRO A 220 3.27 -7.46 -0.04
N LEU A 221 3.87 -7.59 1.15
CA LEU A 221 5.26 -8.04 1.28
C LEU A 221 5.42 -9.51 0.86
N LYS A 222 4.46 -10.37 1.19
CA LYS A 222 4.41 -11.76 0.74
C LYS A 222 4.37 -11.81 -0.80
N SER A 223 3.50 -11.02 -1.44
CA SER A 223 3.45 -10.92 -2.90
C SER A 223 4.79 -10.51 -3.49
N MET A 224 5.46 -9.51 -2.89
CA MET A 224 6.79 -9.06 -3.34
C MET A 224 7.84 -10.16 -3.21
N VAL A 225 7.95 -10.81 -2.05
CA VAL A 225 8.96 -11.86 -1.81
C VAL A 225 8.73 -13.06 -2.72
N GLU A 226 7.49 -13.54 -2.85
CA GLU A 226 7.17 -14.65 -3.76
C GLU A 226 7.54 -14.31 -5.22
N SER A 227 7.16 -13.11 -5.69
CA SER A 227 7.50 -12.64 -7.03
C SER A 227 9.02 -12.57 -7.24
N LEU A 228 9.77 -12.03 -6.28
CA LEU A 228 11.24 -11.95 -6.36
C LEU A 228 11.89 -13.34 -6.44
N LEU A 229 11.46 -14.27 -5.60
CA LEU A 229 11.95 -15.65 -5.58
C LEU A 229 11.65 -16.38 -6.89
N GLU A 230 10.44 -16.24 -7.44
CA GLU A 230 10.04 -16.84 -8.71
C GLU A 230 10.87 -16.33 -9.90
N HIS A 231 11.30 -15.06 -9.86
CA HIS A 231 12.18 -14.46 -10.87
C HIS A 231 13.67 -14.74 -10.61
N GLY A 232 14.00 -15.50 -9.55
CA GLY A 232 15.38 -15.86 -9.21
C GLY A 232 16.21 -14.67 -8.72
N ASP A 233 15.57 -13.63 -8.17
CA ASP A 233 16.26 -12.51 -7.55
C ASP A 233 17.14 -13.00 -6.38
N ARG A 234 18.30 -12.37 -6.21
CA ARG A 234 19.31 -12.74 -5.21
C ARG A 234 19.76 -11.55 -4.36
N ARG A 235 19.05 -10.43 -4.42
CA ARG A 235 19.27 -9.31 -3.51
C ARG A 235 19.09 -9.78 -2.07
N GLU A 236 19.89 -9.24 -1.16
CA GLU A 236 19.68 -9.45 0.27
C GLU A 236 18.33 -8.82 0.67
N ILE A 237 17.43 -9.63 1.25
CA ILE A 237 16.12 -9.21 1.73
C ILE A 237 16.07 -9.41 3.23
N HIS A 238 15.95 -8.32 3.99
CA HIS A 238 15.69 -8.36 5.42
C HIS A 238 14.21 -8.10 5.69
N LEU A 239 13.46 -9.16 5.98
CA LEU A 239 12.04 -9.10 6.29
C LEU A 239 11.82 -9.01 7.80
N TYR A 240 11.11 -7.97 8.22
CA TYR A 240 10.68 -7.74 9.60
C TYR A 240 9.16 -7.78 9.67
N TRP A 241 8.60 -8.63 10.53
CA TRP A 241 7.15 -8.68 10.73
C TRP A 241 6.80 -8.43 12.20
N GLY A 242 6.12 -7.32 12.41
CA GLY A 242 5.62 -6.85 13.70
C GLY A 242 4.17 -7.26 13.95
N ALA A 243 3.90 -7.69 15.18
CA ALA A 243 2.55 -7.86 15.69
C ALA A 243 2.48 -7.56 17.19
N ARG A 244 1.28 -7.58 17.78
CA ARG A 244 1.14 -7.41 19.22
C ARG A 244 1.70 -8.61 19.98
N ASP A 245 1.30 -9.80 19.55
CA ASP A 245 1.72 -11.10 20.08
C ASP A 245 2.04 -12.07 18.94
N THR A 246 2.65 -13.22 19.25
CA THR A 246 3.07 -14.18 18.22
C THR A 246 1.93 -14.86 17.49
N SER A 247 0.71 -14.91 18.05
CA SER A 247 -0.44 -15.53 17.39
C SER A 247 -0.97 -14.70 16.22
N GLU A 248 -0.69 -13.39 16.23
CA GLU A 248 -1.00 -12.48 15.12
C GLU A 248 -0.04 -12.59 13.93
N LEU A 249 1.08 -13.31 14.06
CA LEU A 249 1.98 -13.66 12.95
C LEU A 249 1.42 -14.89 12.21
N TYR A 250 0.24 -14.70 11.62
CA TYR A 250 -0.68 -15.75 11.15
C TYR A 250 -0.14 -16.67 10.02
N LEU A 251 1.03 -16.37 9.46
CA LEU A 251 1.76 -17.20 8.48
C LEU A 251 3.25 -17.30 8.81
N ASP A 252 3.65 -17.19 10.09
CA ASP A 252 5.06 -17.18 10.55
C ASP A 252 5.94 -18.29 9.95
N HIS A 253 5.37 -19.46 9.70
CA HIS A 253 6.08 -20.60 9.11
C HIS A 253 6.60 -20.33 7.68
N LEU A 254 5.93 -19.48 6.91
CA LEU A 254 6.25 -19.19 5.51
C LEU A 254 7.55 -18.36 5.36
N PRO A 255 7.71 -17.17 5.97
CA PRO A 255 8.97 -16.44 5.90
C PRO A 255 10.14 -17.16 6.60
N ARG A 256 9.85 -17.99 7.61
CA ARG A 256 10.85 -18.91 8.17
C ARG A 256 11.29 -19.98 7.19
N GLN A 257 10.37 -20.48 6.35
CA GLN A 257 10.73 -21.40 5.27
C GLN A 257 11.61 -20.69 4.25
N TRP A 258 11.24 -19.49 3.79
CA TRP A 258 12.06 -18.72 2.87
C TRP A 258 13.48 -18.50 3.39
N ALA A 259 13.64 -18.06 4.63
CA ALA A 259 14.96 -17.85 5.25
C ALA A 259 15.78 -19.14 5.44
N ARG A 260 15.14 -20.33 5.46
CA ARG A 260 15.86 -21.62 5.51
C ARG A 260 16.28 -22.10 4.13
N GLU A 261 15.47 -21.82 3.11
CA GLU A 261 15.69 -22.27 1.72
C GLU A 261 16.56 -21.30 0.91
N HIS A 262 16.61 -20.03 1.33
CA HIS A 262 17.29 -18.95 0.65
C HIS A 262 18.18 -18.16 1.62
N ASP A 263 19.49 -18.27 1.41
CA ASP A 263 20.55 -17.65 2.23
C ASP A 263 20.54 -16.11 2.27
N HIS A 264 20.00 -15.49 1.22
CA HIS A 264 19.86 -14.04 1.07
C HIS A 264 18.55 -13.50 1.68
N ILE A 265 17.70 -14.35 2.28
CA ILE A 265 16.48 -13.92 2.98
C ILE A 265 16.69 -14.05 4.49
N HIS A 266 16.60 -12.91 5.17
CA HIS A 266 16.71 -12.81 6.63
C HIS A 266 15.34 -12.44 7.21
N TYR A 267 14.78 -13.28 8.07
CA TYR A 267 13.49 -13.01 8.69
C TYR A 267 13.61 -12.75 10.19
N ARG A 268 13.01 -11.64 10.66
CA ARG A 268 12.94 -11.28 12.08
C ARG A 268 11.52 -10.94 12.49
N ARG A 269 11.16 -11.38 13.68
CA ARG A 269 9.84 -11.17 14.29
C ARG A 269 9.98 -10.11 15.37
N ALA A 270 8.99 -9.24 15.48
CA ALA A 270 8.90 -8.27 16.56
C ALA A 270 7.52 -8.35 17.22
N VAL A 271 7.49 -8.44 18.55
CA VAL A 271 6.24 -8.42 19.33
C VAL A 271 6.28 -7.27 20.32
N SER A 272 5.23 -6.46 20.33
CA SER A 272 5.16 -5.27 21.18
C SER A 272 4.71 -5.58 22.61
N ASP A 273 3.98 -6.68 22.82
CA ASP A 273 3.59 -7.11 24.16
C ASP A 273 4.77 -7.84 24.85
N PRO A 274 5.28 -7.30 25.98
CA PRO A 274 6.45 -7.84 26.65
C PRO A 274 6.25 -9.27 27.21
N ASP A 275 5.02 -9.71 27.43
CA ASP A 275 4.70 -11.05 27.97
C ASP A 275 4.35 -12.07 26.87
N ALA A 276 4.26 -11.63 25.61
CA ALA A 276 3.73 -12.43 24.50
C ALA A 276 4.70 -13.45 23.89
N SER A 277 5.95 -13.55 24.37
CA SER A 277 6.84 -14.63 23.93
C SER A 277 7.94 -14.92 24.95
N ALA A 278 8.25 -16.21 25.14
CA ALA A 278 9.46 -16.68 25.81
C ALA A 278 10.62 -16.97 24.83
N ASP A 279 10.38 -16.82 23.51
CA ASP A 279 11.36 -17.06 22.45
C ASP A 279 12.41 -15.94 22.44
N SER A 280 13.69 -16.32 22.59
CA SER A 280 14.82 -15.38 22.52
C SER A 280 15.03 -14.80 21.13
N ASP A 281 14.52 -15.48 20.10
CA ASP A 281 14.69 -15.11 18.69
C ASP A 281 13.64 -14.09 18.21
N VAL A 282 12.83 -13.55 19.14
CA VAL A 282 11.83 -12.52 18.87
C VAL A 282 12.31 -11.20 19.49
N TYR A 283 12.33 -10.14 18.68
CA TYR A 283 12.57 -8.80 19.18
C TYR A 283 11.38 -8.33 20.03
N ARG A 284 11.64 -7.91 21.26
CA ARG A 284 10.60 -7.35 22.16
C ARG A 284 10.56 -5.84 22.01
N GLY A 285 9.46 -5.33 21.46
CA GLY A 285 9.27 -3.92 21.16
C GLY A 285 8.63 -3.71 19.80
N LEU A 286 8.72 -2.48 19.30
CA LEU A 286 8.11 -2.11 18.03
C LEU A 286 9.00 -2.57 16.87
N VAL A 287 8.37 -2.98 15.75
CA VAL A 287 9.10 -3.58 14.62
C VAL A 287 10.13 -2.64 13.99
N HIS A 288 9.88 -1.33 13.97
CA HIS A 288 10.86 -0.36 13.45
C HIS A 288 12.10 -0.26 14.34
N GLU A 289 11.96 -0.47 15.66
CA GLU A 289 13.10 -0.51 16.57
C GLU A 289 13.96 -1.75 16.30
N ALA A 290 13.35 -2.89 15.95
CA ALA A 290 14.10 -4.08 15.52
C ALA A 290 14.97 -3.78 14.29
N VAL A 291 14.41 -3.04 13.31
CA VAL A 291 15.16 -2.61 12.12
C VAL A 291 16.32 -1.70 12.52
N VAL A 292 16.09 -0.64 13.30
CA VAL A 292 17.14 0.31 13.72
C VAL A 292 18.24 -0.35 14.53
N ASN A 293 17.89 -1.28 15.43
CA ASN A 293 18.89 -2.02 16.22
C ASN A 293 19.79 -2.90 15.35
N ASN A 294 19.28 -3.42 14.24
CA ASN A 294 20.03 -4.27 13.32
C ASN A 294 20.74 -3.49 12.21
N HIS A 295 20.24 -2.32 11.85
CA HIS A 295 20.72 -1.48 10.77
C HIS A 295 20.81 -0.02 11.25
N PRO A 296 21.88 0.35 11.98
CA PRO A 296 22.05 1.71 12.49
C PRO A 296 22.33 2.75 11.38
N ASP A 297 22.69 2.30 10.18
CA ASP A 297 22.80 3.11 8.96
C ASP A 297 21.96 2.47 7.86
N LEU A 298 20.98 3.23 7.36
CA LEU A 298 20.05 2.80 6.32
C LEU A 298 20.38 3.40 4.93
N GLY A 299 21.46 4.16 4.80
CA GLY A 299 21.83 4.86 3.56
C GLY A 299 22.06 3.94 2.35
N GLY A 300 22.36 2.66 2.58
CA GLY A 300 22.60 1.64 1.57
C GLY A 300 21.38 0.82 1.13
N TYR A 301 20.20 1.05 1.73
CA TYR A 301 19.03 0.17 1.55
C TYR A 301 17.92 0.85 0.77
N ASP A 302 17.11 0.03 0.10
CA ASP A 302 15.73 0.38 -0.26
C ASP A 302 14.78 -0.20 0.79
N VAL A 303 13.83 0.60 1.28
CA VAL A 303 12.93 0.19 2.37
C VAL A 303 11.48 0.16 1.88
N TYR A 304 10.80 -0.96 2.15
CA TYR A 304 9.41 -1.20 1.78
C TYR A 304 8.59 -1.52 3.04
N MET A 305 7.65 -0.65 3.41
CA MET A 305 6.89 -0.79 4.65
C MET A 305 5.40 -0.92 4.40
N SER A 306 4.72 -1.79 5.14
CA SER A 306 3.27 -1.91 5.01
C SER A 306 2.60 -2.24 6.34
N GLY A 307 1.53 -1.51 6.68
CA GLY A 307 0.79 -1.74 7.92
C GLY A 307 0.02 -0.52 8.42
N PRO A 308 -0.29 -0.46 9.73
CA PRO A 308 -1.06 0.63 10.33
C PRO A 308 -0.34 1.99 10.25
N PRO A 309 -1.06 3.13 10.14
CA PRO A 309 -0.46 4.45 9.94
C PRO A 309 0.55 4.83 11.03
N ALA A 310 0.17 4.64 12.31
CA ALA A 310 1.06 4.92 13.43
C ALA A 310 2.39 4.15 13.37
N MET A 311 2.38 2.93 12.84
CA MET A 311 3.61 2.16 12.64
C MET A 311 4.46 2.73 11.50
N ILE A 312 3.83 3.08 10.38
CA ILE A 312 4.49 3.67 9.21
C ILE A 312 5.11 5.02 9.56
N ASP A 313 4.40 5.88 10.29
CA ASP A 313 4.86 7.22 10.67
C ASP A 313 6.06 7.16 11.63
N ALA A 314 5.99 6.28 12.64
CA ALA A 314 7.10 6.03 13.56
C ALA A 314 8.34 5.50 12.82
N ALA A 315 8.15 4.55 11.92
CA ALA A 315 9.23 3.98 11.12
C ALA A 315 9.84 5.00 10.15
N LYS A 316 9.04 5.80 9.45
CA LYS A 316 9.52 6.87 8.58
C LYS A 316 10.45 7.81 9.34
N SER A 317 10.00 8.30 10.49
CA SER A 317 10.76 9.23 11.33
C SER A 317 12.09 8.61 11.77
N ALA A 318 12.05 7.37 12.27
CA ALA A 318 13.23 6.65 12.74
C ALA A 318 14.23 6.35 11.61
N PHE A 319 13.74 5.94 10.44
CA PHE A 319 14.59 5.51 9.33
C PHE A 319 15.27 6.67 8.63
N LEU A 320 14.59 7.81 8.47
CA LEU A 320 15.21 9.04 7.99
C LEU A 320 16.30 9.53 8.95
N ALA A 321 16.08 9.42 10.27
CA ALA A 321 17.11 9.74 11.27
C ALA A 321 18.32 8.79 11.22
N CYS A 322 18.15 7.56 10.70
CA CYS A 322 19.23 6.61 10.45
C CYS A 322 19.84 6.72 9.04
N GLY A 323 19.58 7.83 8.33
CA GLY A 323 20.24 8.13 7.05
C GLY A 323 19.59 7.52 5.81
N LEU A 324 18.38 6.96 5.91
CA LEU A 324 17.64 6.49 4.74
C LEU A 324 17.30 7.68 3.83
N PRO A 325 17.64 7.66 2.53
CA PRO A 325 17.18 8.68 1.58
C PRO A 325 15.66 8.57 1.38
N GLU A 326 14.94 9.70 1.43
CA GLU A 326 13.47 9.71 1.35
C GLU A 326 12.95 9.09 0.04
N GLU A 327 13.69 9.24 -1.06
CA GLU A 327 13.36 8.65 -2.36
C GLU A 327 13.48 7.12 -2.42
N ARG A 328 14.06 6.50 -1.38
CA ARG A 328 14.22 5.04 -1.21
C ARG A 328 13.31 4.47 -0.12
N LEU A 329 12.42 5.30 0.44
CA LEU A 329 11.40 4.90 1.39
C LEU A 329 10.07 4.72 0.67
N PHE A 330 9.65 3.47 0.52
CA PHE A 330 8.38 3.10 -0.10
C PHE A 330 7.45 2.52 0.95
N TYR A 331 6.18 2.89 0.93
CA TYR A 331 5.26 2.37 1.92
C TYR A 331 3.79 2.38 1.47
N ASP A 332 3.02 1.48 2.08
CA ASP A 332 1.58 1.40 1.98
C ASP A 332 0.96 1.44 3.38
N SER A 333 0.11 2.43 3.63
CA SER A 333 -0.47 2.67 4.95
C SER A 333 -1.97 2.36 4.91
N PHE A 334 -2.40 1.37 5.70
CA PHE A 334 -3.78 0.94 5.76
C PHE A 334 -4.51 1.60 6.93
N GLU A 335 -5.45 2.48 6.65
CA GLU A 335 -6.45 2.84 7.64
C GLU A 335 -7.55 1.78 7.73
N PHE A 336 -7.94 1.46 8.96
CA PHE A 336 -9.20 0.79 9.25
C PHE A 336 -10.34 1.79 9.01
N GLY A 337 -10.58 2.13 7.74
CA GLY A 337 -11.57 3.12 7.36
C GLY A 337 -12.98 2.65 7.70
N LEU A 338 -13.72 3.49 8.44
CA LEU A 338 -15.18 3.45 8.45
C LEU A 338 -15.70 3.68 7.02
N ASP A 339 -16.89 3.17 6.72
CA ASP A 339 -17.43 3.19 5.37
C ASP A 339 -17.48 4.57 4.74
N VAL A 340 -16.61 4.80 3.75
CA VAL A 340 -16.62 6.04 2.97
C VAL A 340 -17.79 5.96 1.98
N PRO A 341 -18.84 6.79 2.12
CA PRO A 341 -19.97 6.80 1.18
C PRO A 341 -19.57 7.41 -0.18
N VAL A 342 -20.20 6.94 -1.26
CA VAL A 342 -19.98 7.38 -2.67
C VAL A 342 -20.21 8.85 -2.96
N GLN A 343 -20.71 9.64 -2.01
CA GLN A 343 -21.08 11.02 -2.26
C GLN A 343 -19.92 11.91 -2.76
N VAL A 344 -18.68 11.44 -2.70
CA VAL A 344 -17.49 12.09 -3.28
C VAL A 344 -17.37 11.97 -4.81
N LEU A 345 -18.14 11.11 -5.50
CA LEU A 345 -17.94 10.85 -6.94
C LEU A 345 -19.16 11.05 -7.85
N LYS A 346 -20.31 11.49 -7.33
CA LYS A 346 -21.46 11.89 -8.16
C LYS A 346 -22.28 12.99 -7.49
N GLN A 347 -22.32 14.17 -8.12
CA GLN A 347 -23.57 14.94 -8.11
C GLN A 347 -24.10 15.04 -9.54
N PRO A 348 -25.35 14.64 -9.81
CA PRO A 348 -26.02 14.94 -11.05
C PRO A 348 -26.65 16.34 -10.99
N HIS A 349 -26.41 17.10 -12.07
CA HIS A 349 -27.05 18.34 -12.53
C HIS A 349 -26.78 19.63 -11.77
#